data_AF-A0A2H3D785-F1
#
_entry.id   AF-A0A2H3D785-F1
#
_cell.length_a   1.000
_cell.length_b   1.000
_cell.length_c   1.000
_cell.angle_alpha   90.00
_cell.angle_beta   90.00
_cell.angle_gamma   90.00
#
_symmetry.space_group_name_H-M   'P 1'
#
loop_
_entity.id
_entity.type
_entity.pdbx_description
1 polymer ?
#
loop_
_entity_poly.entity_id
_entity_poly.type
_entity_poly.pdbx_seq_one_letter_code
_entity_poly.pdbx_strand_id
1 'polypeptide(L)' 'IQCEKSNCRFSLFHPASCKPPVCLQTCWQYLRYPEQYSPNINGYCPSCSQYMQYQGYN' A
#
# COMPACT_ATOMS: atom_id res chain seq x y z
N ILE A 1 5.46 -4.61 -9.51
CA ILE A 1 4.58 -3.40 -9.50
C ILE A 1 3.14 -3.90 -9.40
N GLN A 2 2.37 -3.46 -8.39
CA GLN A 2 0.96 -3.86 -8.23
C GLN A 2 0.05 -2.86 -8.97
N CYS A 3 -0.19 -3.10 -10.26
CA CYS A 3 -0.97 -2.17 -11.11
C CYS A 3 -2.46 -2.09 -10.75
N GLU A 4 -2.96 -2.97 -9.89
CA GLU A 4 -4.34 -2.94 -9.40
C GLU A 4 -4.58 -1.88 -8.31
N LYS A 5 -3.52 -1.26 -7.77
CA LYS A 5 -3.64 -0.22 -6.74
C LYS A 5 -3.80 1.17 -7.34
N SER A 6 -4.59 2.02 -6.69
CA SER A 6 -4.83 3.42 -7.08
C SER A 6 -3.57 4.30 -7.13
N ASN A 7 -2.49 3.87 -6.47
CA ASN A 7 -1.20 4.56 -6.50
C ASN A 7 -0.24 4.01 -7.58
N CYS A 8 -0.75 3.29 -8.59
CA CYS A 8 -0.01 3.00 -9.81
C CYS A 8 -0.55 3.87 -10.96
N ARG A 9 0.33 4.60 -11.66
CA ARG A 9 -0.04 5.45 -12.81
C ARG A 9 -0.78 4.72 -13.93
N PHE A 10 -0.57 3.42 -14.06
CA PHE A 10 -1.18 2.57 -15.07
C PHE A 10 -2.42 1.82 -14.56
N SER A 11 -2.84 2.03 -13.31
CA SER A 11 -4.02 1.40 -12.77
C SER A 11 -5.29 1.95 -13.41
N LEU A 12 -6.26 1.07 -13.67
CA LEU A 12 -7.63 1.47 -14.02
C LEU A 12 -8.32 2.24 -12.87
N PHE A 13 -7.83 2.09 -11.63
CA PHE A 13 -8.33 2.78 -10.45
C PHE A 13 -7.50 4.01 -10.08
N HIS A 14 -6.62 4.47 -10.97
CA HIS A 14 -5.79 5.64 -10.71
C HIS A 14 -6.64 6.92 -10.75
N PRO A 15 -6.67 7.72 -9.66
CA PRO A 15 -7.56 8.86 -9.61
C PRO A 15 -7.03 10.00 -10.49
N ALA A 16 -7.94 10.72 -11.16
CA ALA A 16 -7.59 11.86 -11.99
C ALA A 16 -6.99 13.04 -11.20
N SER A 17 -7.20 13.07 -9.88
CA SER A 17 -6.60 14.03 -8.95
C SER A 17 -5.13 13.73 -8.62
N CYS A 18 -4.62 12.53 -8.94
CA CYS A 18 -3.22 12.19 -8.71
C CYS A 18 -2.33 12.90 -9.75
N LYS A 19 -1.89 14.09 -9.37
CA LYS A 19 -1.00 14.98 -10.12
C LYS A 19 0.14 15.45 -9.20
N PRO A 20 1.25 15.99 -9.74
CA PRO A 20 2.29 16.59 -8.91
C PRO A 20 1.74 17.70 -7.99
N PRO A 21 2.26 17.84 -6.75
CA PRO A 21 3.40 17.11 -6.18
C PRO A 21 3.03 15.74 -5.57
N VAL A 22 1.74 15.52 -5.23
CA VAL A 22 1.26 14.32 -4.52
C VAL A 22 1.66 13.04 -5.26
N CYS A 23 1.48 13.01 -6.58
CA CYS A 23 1.83 11.87 -7.42
C CYS A 23 3.30 11.40 -7.23
N LEU A 24 4.23 12.34 -7.06
CA LEU A 24 5.66 12.04 -6.89
C LEU A 24 5.97 11.40 -5.53
N GLN A 25 5.11 11.62 -4.54
CA GLN A 25 5.30 11.14 -3.17
C GLN A 25 4.47 9.88 -2.86
N THR A 26 3.42 9.59 -3.63
CA THR A 26 2.50 8.50 -3.31
C THR A 26 2.54 7.34 -4.31
N CYS A 27 2.93 7.58 -5.57
CA CYS A 27 2.84 6.56 -6.61
C CYS A 27 4.04 5.61 -6.61
N TRP A 28 3.75 4.30 -6.71
CA TRP A 28 4.77 3.25 -6.70
C TRP A 28 5.87 3.44 -7.74
N GLN A 29 5.57 4.02 -8.90
CA GLN A 29 6.56 4.26 -9.96
C GLN A 29 7.63 5.30 -9.59
N TYR A 30 7.31 6.21 -8.66
CA TYR A 30 8.20 7.30 -8.26
C TYR A 30 8.87 7.03 -6.90
N LEU A 31 8.22 6.23 -6.05
CA LEU A 31 8.82 5.74 -4.82
C LEU A 31 10.05 4.89 -5.10
N ARG A 32 11.09 5.02 -4.27
CA ARG A 32 12.33 4.25 -4.37
C ARG A 32 12.47 3.37 -3.13
N TYR A 33 13.64 2.76 -2.95
CA TYR A 33 14.00 2.21 -1.66
C TYR A 33 14.29 3.36 -0.68
N PRO A 34 13.81 3.32 0.57
CA PRO A 34 13.09 2.23 1.24
C PRO A 34 11.56 2.33 1.16
N GLU A 35 10.99 3.33 0.50
CA GLU A 35 9.53 3.55 0.46
C GLU A 35 8.77 2.39 -0.20
N GLN A 36 9.44 1.69 -1.12
CA GLN A 36 8.93 0.49 -1.77
C GLN A 36 9.14 -0.80 -0.97
N TYR A 37 9.96 -0.76 0.09
CA TYR A 37 10.31 -1.94 0.86
C TYR A 37 9.20 -2.26 1.85
N SER A 38 8.45 -3.33 1.58
CA SER A 38 7.61 -3.97 2.58
C SER A 38 8.47 -5.02 3.31
N PRO A 39 8.83 -4.82 4.59
CA PRO A 39 9.58 -5.83 5.32
C PRO A 39 8.77 -7.13 5.35
N ASN A 40 9.42 -8.24 5.00
CA ASN A 40 8.85 -9.57 5.22
C ASN A 40 8.91 -9.87 6.72
N ILE A 41 7.91 -9.37 7.44
CA ILE A 41 7.70 -9.70 8.85
C ILE A 41 7.05 -11.07 8.96
N ASN A 42 7.67 -11.97 9.72
CA ASN A 42 7.08 -13.26 10.07
C ASN A 42 6.01 -13.04 11.16
N GLY A 43 4.88 -12.45 10.78
CA GLY A 43 3.76 -12.19 11.68
C GLY A 43 2.80 -11.12 11.14
N TYR A 44 1.59 -11.11 11.69
CA TYR A 44 0.65 -10.02 11.45
C TYR A 44 1.20 -8.72 12.06
N CYS A 45 0.95 -7.58 11.41
CA CYS A 45 1.17 -6.29 12.07
C CYS A 45 0.28 -6.18 13.33
N PRO A 46 0.63 -5.34 14.33
CA PRO A 46 -0.11 -5.27 15.60
C PRO A 46 -1.63 -5.10 15.43
N SER A 47 -2.05 -4.26 14.47
CA SER A 47 -3.46 -4.04 14.15
C SER A 47 -4.14 -5.31 13.60
N CYS A 48 -3.53 -6.00 12.64
CA CYS A 48 -4.07 -7.24 12.09
C CYS A 48 -4.05 -8.38 13.12
N SER A 49 -3.04 -8.44 13.98
CA SER A 49 -2.95 -9.44 15.07
C SER A 49 -4.11 -9.28 16.04
N GLN A 50 -4.38 -8.04 16.47
CA GLN A 50 -5.52 -7.72 17.33
C GLN A 50 -6.86 -8.02 16.64
N TYR A 51 -7.03 -7.69 15.37
CA TYR A 51 -8.24 -8.03 14.61
C TYR A 51 -8.46 -9.56 14.54
N MET A 52 -7.41 -10.34 14.31
CA MET A 52 -7.51 -11.81 14.29
C MET A 52 -7.87 -12.39 15.65
N GLN A 53 -7.41 -11.81 16.75
CA GLN A 53 -7.82 -12.21 18.09
C GLN A 53 -9.33 -11.96 18.33
N TYR A 54 -9.87 -10.84 17.86
CA TYR A 54 -11.31 -10.57 17.96
C TYR A 54 -12.17 -11.47 17.08
N GLN A 55 -11.66 -11.88 15.91
CA GLN A 55 -12.38 -12.78 14.99
C GLN A 55 -12.32 -14.26 15.41
N GLY A 56 -11.41 -14.64 16.32
CA GLY A 56 -11.28 -16.00 16.86
C GLY A 56 -12.19 -16.30 18.06
N TYR A 57 -13.03 -15.35 18.48
CA TYR A 57 -14.10 -15.55 19.46
C TYR A 57 -15.43 -15.79 18.71
N ASN A 58 -15.58 -16.96 18.11
CA ASN A 58 -16.87 -17.61 17.82
C ASN A 58 -16.70 -19.12 17.97
#